data_AF-A0A6I3GW72-F1
#
_entry.id   AF-A0A6I3GW72-F1
#
_cell.length_a   1.000
_cell.length_b   1.000
_cell.length_c   1.000
_cell.angle_alpha   90.00
_cell.angle_beta   90.00
_cell.angle_gamma   90.00
#
_symmetry.space_group_name_H-M   'P 1'
#
loop_
_entity.id
_entity.type
_entity.pdbx_description
1 polymer ?
#
loop_
_entity_poly.entity_id
_entity_poly.type
_entity_poly.pdbx_seq_one_letter_code
_entity_poly.pdbx_strand_id
1 'polypeptide(L)'
;MKKIRLLAPILLILTGLTSGITLPATANAIPAYCFTSDMSYNITSGSACSGPVTIPTWVTSIGANSFMNNANITSLTFAARTTQPLSIGYAAFANAVNLRGHLEFPSTTTAIGQYAFYETNLRCYTNLSSVVITTQNLDNTKQVPECGPYTVTYDSGGGTGTLPTQSSVMADETFTVAFDVDTSSSLYSVTQPGYTFLYWSDGLNTYYPNDPYTMSVWNVTLTAIWSEDPPMGPSFYDVYFEANDGNFPSDNSTEKIVSVEGGMDALSSAPTQPTRSGYDFAGWSSDESTVDTAYYVSGNLYLYALWTRIAGGQVTVSSISFATSPAIYQQSNLITATVGESAVVGWVGFFQNGRSIPKCTKVSVNTSTRIATCSWKPANIGTVSIAAVFTPKSGSYTSSSKKTTSVRVVRRS
;
A
#
# COMPACT_ATOMS: atom_id res chain seq x y z
N MET A 1 34.60 -60.30 59.40
CA MET A 1 33.83 -59.62 58.31
C MET A 1 34.42 -58.24 58.06
N LYS A 2 35.33 -58.12 57.07
CA LYS A 2 35.84 -56.82 56.61
C LYS A 2 34.98 -56.39 55.41
N LYS A 3 34.24 -55.29 55.56
CA LYS A 3 33.52 -54.65 54.44
C LYS A 3 34.56 -54.02 53.51
N ILE A 4 34.75 -54.60 52.32
CA ILE A 4 35.50 -53.98 51.23
C ILE A 4 34.54 -52.98 50.56
N ARG A 5 34.82 -51.68 50.67
CA ARG A 5 34.19 -50.65 49.84
C ARG A 5 34.89 -50.69 48.47
N LEU A 6 34.20 -51.18 47.44
CA LEU A 6 34.63 -51.02 46.06
C LEU A 6 34.28 -49.60 45.60
N LEU A 7 35.32 -48.80 45.36
CA LEU A 7 35.24 -47.52 44.65
C LEU A 7 35.75 -47.80 43.22
N ALA A 8 34.88 -47.61 42.22
CA ALA A 8 35.11 -47.59 40.76
C ALA A 8 35.32 -48.88 39.96
N PRO A 9 35.03 -48.86 38.63
CA PRO A 9 34.84 -50.07 37.85
C PRO A 9 36.18 -50.63 37.39
N ILE A 10 36.48 -51.85 37.82
CA ILE A 10 37.64 -52.63 37.43
C ILE A 10 37.35 -53.28 36.07
N LEU A 11 38.13 -52.94 35.04
CA LEU A 11 38.27 -53.76 33.84
C LEU A 11 39.18 -54.95 34.19
N LEU A 12 38.59 -56.10 34.51
CA LEU A 12 39.34 -57.33 34.74
C LEU A 12 39.59 -58.01 33.38
N ILE A 13 40.81 -57.94 32.86
CA ILE A 13 41.22 -58.76 31.71
C ILE A 13 41.35 -60.22 32.21
N LEU A 14 40.33 -61.04 31.93
CA LEU A 14 40.32 -62.47 32.22
C LEU A 14 41.01 -63.25 31.10
N THR A 15 42.33 -63.36 31.16
CA THR A 15 43.03 -64.45 30.49
C THR A 15 43.64 -65.37 31.55
N GLY A 16 42.88 -66.39 31.93
CA GLY A 16 43.40 -67.55 32.67
C GLY A 16 42.96 -67.68 34.14
N LEU A 17 41.68 -67.90 34.40
CA LEU A 17 41.24 -68.56 35.64
C LEU A 17 40.11 -69.54 35.31
N THR A 18 40.46 -70.82 35.23
CA THR A 18 39.51 -71.93 35.21
C THR A 18 38.97 -72.15 36.63
N SER A 19 37.65 -72.26 36.73
CA SER A 19 36.84 -72.64 37.90
C SER A 19 36.73 -71.64 39.08
N GLY A 20 35.51 -71.12 39.29
CA GLY A 20 34.98 -70.98 40.65
C GLY A 20 34.58 -69.60 41.18
N ILE A 21 34.22 -68.60 40.36
CA ILE A 21 33.58 -67.37 40.85
C ILE A 21 32.22 -67.18 40.17
N THR A 22 31.14 -67.50 40.87
CA THR A 22 29.78 -67.04 40.54
C THR A 22 29.57 -65.66 41.15
N LEU A 23 29.51 -64.62 40.32
CA LEU A 23 29.10 -63.29 40.74
C LEU A 23 27.56 -63.27 40.94
N PRO A 24 27.02 -62.57 41.94
CA PRO A 24 25.58 -62.47 42.15
C PRO A 24 24.93 -61.75 40.96
N ALA A 25 23.80 -62.27 40.49
CA ALA A 25 23.03 -61.79 39.33
C ALA A 25 22.31 -60.43 39.56
N THR A 26 22.96 -59.49 40.22
CA THR A 26 22.54 -58.09 40.37
C THR A 26 23.70 -57.12 40.09
N ALA A 27 24.71 -57.55 39.33
CA ALA A 27 25.64 -56.61 38.71
C ALA A 27 24.85 -55.82 37.65
N ASN A 28 24.31 -54.66 38.05
CA ASN A 28 23.82 -53.65 37.11
C ASN A 28 24.84 -53.54 35.96
N ALA A 29 24.38 -53.77 34.73
CA ALA A 29 25.22 -53.63 33.55
C ALA A 29 25.95 -52.28 33.63
N ILE A 30 27.28 -52.31 33.61
CA ILE A 30 28.08 -51.08 33.57
C ILE A 30 27.67 -50.38 32.25
N PRO A 31 27.20 -49.13 32.29
CA PRO A 31 26.89 -48.42 31.06
C PRO A 31 28.15 -48.38 30.21
N ALA A 32 28.09 -48.98 29.01
CA ALA A 32 29.18 -48.90 28.05
C ALA A 32 29.27 -47.45 27.56
N TYR A 33 30.31 -46.73 27.98
CA TYR A 33 30.61 -45.40 27.47
C TYR A 33 31.29 -45.54 26.11
N CYS A 34 31.06 -44.58 25.21
CA CYS A 34 31.70 -44.56 23.89
C CYS A 34 33.20 -44.20 23.94
N PHE A 35 33.73 -43.93 25.13
CA PHE A 35 35.11 -43.57 25.39
C PHE A 35 35.74 -44.54 26.40
N THR A 36 37.06 -44.57 26.40
CA THR A 36 37.89 -45.33 27.34
C THR A 36 38.49 -44.39 28.39
N SER A 37 38.66 -44.89 29.61
CA SER A 37 39.29 -44.17 30.71
C SER A 37 40.30 -45.03 31.45
N ASP A 38 41.30 -44.41 32.07
CA ASP A 38 42.23 -45.11 32.95
C ASP A 38 41.68 -45.27 34.39
N MET A 39 42.45 -45.90 35.27
CA MET A 39 42.10 -46.11 36.68
C MET A 39 42.07 -44.80 37.51
N SER A 40 42.55 -43.69 36.94
CA SER A 40 42.48 -42.36 37.52
C SER A 40 41.28 -41.56 37.03
N TYR A 41 40.34 -42.22 36.34
CA TYR A 41 39.11 -41.64 35.77
C TYR A 41 39.38 -40.57 34.71
N ASN A 42 40.56 -40.61 34.10
CA ASN A 42 40.92 -39.75 32.99
C ASN A 42 40.45 -40.39 31.68
N ILE A 43 39.71 -39.67 30.85
CA ILE A 43 39.33 -40.15 29.52
C ILE A 43 40.58 -40.16 28.63
N THR A 44 40.96 -41.32 28.12
CA THR A 44 42.18 -41.50 27.30
C THR A 44 41.90 -41.60 25.80
N SER A 45 40.70 -42.01 25.41
CA SER A 45 40.26 -41.96 24.00
C SER A 45 38.74 -41.99 23.90
N GLY A 46 38.18 -41.07 23.12
CA GLY A 46 36.78 -40.99 22.75
C GLY A 46 36.56 -41.05 21.23
N SER A 47 37.49 -41.64 20.48
CA SER A 47 37.41 -41.74 19.01
C SER A 47 36.19 -42.54 18.50
N ALA A 48 35.63 -43.43 19.33
CA ALA A 48 34.44 -44.21 19.02
C ALA A 48 33.12 -43.48 19.35
N CYS A 49 33.19 -42.30 19.97
CA CYS A 49 32.00 -41.49 20.24
C CYS A 49 31.43 -40.89 18.97
N SER A 50 30.10 -40.86 18.90
CA SER A 50 29.32 -40.28 17.80
C SER A 50 28.02 -39.69 18.32
N GLY A 51 27.54 -38.61 17.73
CA GLY A 51 26.36 -37.90 18.17
C GLY A 51 26.58 -37.14 19.48
N PRO A 52 25.53 -36.94 20.29
CA PRO A 52 25.63 -36.33 21.60
C PRO A 52 26.47 -37.17 22.58
N VAL A 53 27.41 -36.52 23.28
CA VAL A 53 28.26 -37.17 24.30
C VAL A 53 28.01 -36.53 25.66
N THR A 54 27.68 -37.36 26.65
CA THR A 54 27.55 -36.93 28.05
C THR A 54 28.75 -37.40 28.87
N ILE A 55 29.50 -36.48 29.46
CA ILE A 55 30.60 -36.76 30.37
C ILE A 55 30.06 -37.01 31.79
N PRO A 56 30.18 -38.24 32.33
CA PRO A 56 29.63 -38.60 33.64
C PRO A 56 30.36 -37.93 34.81
N THR A 57 29.70 -37.85 35.97
CA THR A 57 30.19 -37.18 37.18
C THR A 57 31.47 -37.79 37.76
N TRP A 58 31.77 -39.07 37.49
CA TRP A 58 32.96 -39.75 37.98
C TRP A 58 34.24 -39.36 37.22
N VAL A 59 34.12 -38.80 36.01
CA VAL A 59 35.27 -38.36 35.20
C VAL A 59 35.94 -37.18 35.89
N THR A 60 37.22 -37.32 36.22
CA THR A 60 38.02 -36.27 36.87
C THR A 60 38.81 -35.45 35.86
N SER A 61 39.12 -36.03 34.70
CA SER A 61 39.87 -35.36 33.65
C SER A 61 39.55 -35.91 32.27
N ILE A 62 39.68 -35.04 31.26
CA ILE A 62 39.67 -35.42 29.86
C ILE A 62 41.09 -35.27 29.35
N GLY A 63 41.70 -36.38 28.94
CA GLY A 63 43.10 -36.44 28.55
C GLY A 63 43.41 -35.58 27.32
N ALA A 64 44.71 -35.35 27.12
CA ALA A 64 45.18 -34.65 25.94
C ALA A 64 44.81 -35.44 24.67
N ASN A 65 44.30 -34.74 23.66
CA ASN A 65 43.89 -35.29 22.37
C ASN A 65 42.79 -36.39 22.41
N SER A 66 42.14 -36.62 23.55
CA SER A 66 41.26 -37.79 23.71
C SER A 66 40.09 -37.85 22.71
N PHE A 67 39.58 -36.70 22.25
CA PHE A 67 38.55 -36.57 21.21
C PHE A 67 39.05 -35.79 19.99
N MET A 68 40.37 -35.64 19.83
CA MET A 68 40.95 -34.90 18.70
C MET A 68 40.53 -35.53 17.36
N ASN A 69 40.18 -34.70 16.39
CA ASN A 69 39.66 -35.07 15.06
C ASN A 69 38.37 -35.92 15.09
N ASN A 70 37.67 -36.01 16.22
CA ASN A 70 36.39 -36.70 16.25
C ASN A 70 35.31 -35.82 15.62
N ALA A 71 35.12 -35.95 14.31
CA ALA A 71 34.08 -35.25 13.57
C ALA A 71 32.67 -35.85 13.76
N ASN A 72 32.52 -36.94 14.50
CA ASN A 72 31.22 -37.60 14.68
C ASN A 72 30.46 -37.08 15.90
N ILE A 73 31.12 -36.44 16.87
CA ILE A 73 30.45 -35.82 18.01
C ILE A 73 29.74 -34.54 17.60
N THR A 74 28.49 -34.38 18.03
CA THR A 74 27.64 -33.25 17.62
C THR A 74 27.35 -32.28 18.76
N SER A 75 27.38 -32.77 20.00
CA SER A 75 27.21 -31.97 21.22
C SER A 75 27.95 -32.63 22.38
N LEU A 76 28.32 -31.82 23.36
CA LEU A 76 28.98 -32.25 24.59
C LEU A 76 28.17 -31.73 25.77
N THR A 77 27.81 -32.61 26.70
CA THR A 77 27.11 -32.26 27.93
C THR A 77 27.87 -32.83 29.11
N PHE A 78 27.97 -32.09 30.20
CA PHE A 78 28.54 -32.61 31.44
C PHE A 78 27.40 -32.95 32.40
N ALA A 79 27.38 -34.18 32.91
CA ALA A 79 26.45 -34.53 33.98
C ALA A 79 26.67 -33.62 35.19
N ALA A 80 25.57 -33.15 35.79
CA ALA A 80 25.59 -32.22 36.91
C ALA A 80 26.49 -32.72 38.05
N ARG A 81 27.52 -31.95 38.38
CA ARG A 81 28.54 -32.28 39.38
C ARG A 81 28.83 -31.06 40.25
N THR A 82 28.81 -31.24 41.57
CA THR A 82 28.90 -30.13 42.54
C THR A 82 30.24 -30.06 43.27
N THR A 83 30.99 -31.18 43.33
CA THR A 83 32.22 -31.26 44.13
C THR A 83 33.41 -31.90 43.41
N GLN A 84 33.18 -32.71 42.38
CA GLN A 84 34.25 -33.41 41.67
C GLN A 84 34.91 -32.47 40.66
N PRO A 85 36.20 -32.10 40.83
CA PRO A 85 36.90 -31.25 39.88
C PRO A 85 37.01 -31.93 38.52
N LEU A 86 36.95 -31.10 37.47
CA LEU A 86 37.15 -31.51 36.09
C LEU A 86 38.29 -30.70 35.48
N SER A 87 39.29 -31.38 34.93
CA SER A 87 40.28 -30.77 34.04
C SER A 87 40.14 -31.26 32.60
N ILE A 88 40.33 -30.38 31.64
CA ILE A 88 40.29 -30.70 30.21
C ILE A 88 41.70 -30.50 29.65
N GLY A 89 42.25 -31.53 29.02
CA GLY A 89 43.62 -31.56 28.54
C GLY A 89 43.87 -30.76 27.26
N TYR A 90 45.15 -30.65 26.90
CA TYR A 90 45.61 -30.06 25.65
C TYR A 90 44.89 -30.68 24.44
N ALA A 91 44.33 -29.84 23.56
CA ALA A 91 43.68 -30.25 22.32
C ALA A 91 42.63 -31.36 22.46
N ALA A 92 42.02 -31.50 23.65
CA ALA A 92 41.13 -32.61 23.99
C ALA A 92 40.00 -32.83 22.95
N PHE A 93 39.44 -31.77 22.37
CA PHE A 93 38.42 -31.78 21.33
C PHE A 93 38.84 -30.99 20.07
N ALA A 94 40.14 -30.80 19.84
CA ALA A 94 40.62 -30.08 18.66
C ALA A 94 40.14 -30.76 17.36
N ASN A 95 39.70 -29.97 16.38
CA ASN A 95 39.16 -30.41 15.10
C ASN A 95 37.93 -31.33 15.20
N ALA A 96 37.20 -31.30 16.33
CA ALA A 96 35.88 -31.88 16.40
C ALA A 96 34.87 -30.97 15.68
N VAL A 97 34.99 -30.90 14.34
CA VAL A 97 34.32 -29.88 13.51
C VAL A 97 32.80 -29.88 13.60
N ASN A 98 32.17 -30.99 14.01
CA ASN A 98 30.72 -31.06 14.18
C ASN A 98 30.25 -30.81 15.62
N LEU A 99 31.18 -30.66 16.58
CA LEU A 99 30.85 -30.25 17.94
C LEU A 99 30.39 -28.80 17.93
N ARG A 100 29.10 -28.57 18.20
CA ARG A 100 28.44 -27.27 18.00
C ARG A 100 27.45 -26.93 19.11
N GLY A 101 26.96 -25.69 19.07
CA GLY A 101 25.96 -25.18 20.00
C GLY A 101 26.58 -24.54 21.25
N HIS A 102 25.75 -24.33 22.26
CA HIS A 102 26.15 -23.84 23.58
C HIS A 102 26.82 -24.95 24.40
N LEU A 103 27.97 -24.64 25.01
CA LEU A 103 28.64 -25.52 25.96
C LEU A 103 28.62 -24.92 27.37
N GLU A 104 27.84 -25.53 28.25
CA GLU A 104 27.87 -25.19 29.68
C GLU A 104 28.93 -26.03 30.40
N PHE A 105 29.93 -25.35 30.97
CA PHE A 105 30.93 -26.02 31.80
C PHE A 105 30.39 -26.27 33.21
N PRO A 106 30.79 -27.37 33.88
CA PRO A 106 30.58 -27.51 35.30
C PRO A 106 31.29 -26.39 36.06
N SER A 107 30.67 -25.84 37.11
CA SER A 107 31.30 -24.87 38.01
C SER A 107 32.55 -25.41 38.73
N THR A 108 32.74 -26.73 38.72
CA THR A 108 33.90 -27.46 39.24
C THR A 108 35.04 -27.61 38.22
N THR A 109 34.90 -27.06 37.02
CA THR A 109 35.98 -27.06 36.03
C THR A 109 37.15 -26.26 36.60
N THR A 110 38.34 -26.86 36.68
CA THR A 110 39.52 -26.23 37.29
C THR A 110 40.57 -25.82 36.28
N ALA A 111 40.60 -26.47 35.11
CA ALA A 111 41.58 -26.18 34.07
C ALA A 111 41.05 -26.59 32.69
N ILE A 112 41.40 -25.78 31.68
CA ILE A 112 41.19 -26.08 30.26
C ILE A 112 42.53 -25.91 29.55
N GLY A 113 43.01 -26.98 28.93
CA GLY A 113 44.26 -27.01 28.21
C GLY A 113 44.21 -26.19 26.92
N GLN A 114 45.39 -25.77 26.46
CA GLN A 114 45.54 -25.05 25.20
C GLN A 114 44.90 -25.83 24.04
N TYR A 115 44.22 -25.12 23.13
CA TYR A 115 43.56 -25.69 21.95
C TYR A 115 42.47 -26.73 22.24
N ALA A 116 42.01 -26.87 23.50
CA ALA A 116 41.04 -27.90 23.86
C ALA A 116 39.79 -27.94 22.96
N PHE A 117 39.37 -26.80 22.41
CA PHE A 117 38.22 -26.67 21.50
C PHE A 117 38.58 -25.99 20.17
N TYR A 118 39.86 -26.04 19.77
CA TYR A 118 40.32 -25.47 18.50
C TYR A 118 39.58 -26.09 17.31
N GLU A 119 39.19 -25.28 16.34
CA GLU A 119 38.42 -25.69 15.14
C GLU A 119 37.13 -26.49 15.43
N THR A 120 36.47 -26.19 16.55
CA THR A 120 35.10 -26.65 16.79
C THR A 120 34.07 -25.68 16.18
N ASN A 121 32.81 -26.10 16.13
CA ASN A 121 31.66 -25.29 15.73
C ASN A 121 30.81 -24.85 16.94
N LEU A 122 31.40 -24.85 18.14
CA LEU A 122 30.76 -24.30 19.34
C LEU A 122 30.42 -22.82 19.12
N ARG A 123 29.20 -22.44 19.54
CA ARG A 123 28.68 -21.08 19.36
C ARG A 123 29.17 -20.17 20.48
N CYS A 124 29.01 -20.61 21.72
CA CYS A 124 29.48 -19.90 22.91
C CYS A 124 29.56 -20.86 24.10
N TYR A 125 30.15 -20.41 25.21
CA TYR A 125 30.23 -21.16 26.46
C TYR A 125 29.68 -20.38 27.67
N THR A 126 29.30 -21.09 28.74
CA THR A 126 28.97 -20.46 30.04
C THR A 126 29.71 -21.14 31.20
N ASN A 127 29.69 -20.47 32.36
CA ASN A 127 30.09 -21.03 33.66
C ASN A 127 31.59 -21.33 33.80
N LEU A 128 32.44 -20.44 33.25
CA LEU A 128 33.90 -20.46 33.37
C LEU A 128 34.49 -19.30 34.19
N SER A 129 33.64 -18.51 34.87
CA SER A 129 34.05 -17.30 35.60
C SER A 129 35.10 -17.52 36.72
N SER A 130 35.32 -18.76 37.16
CA SER A 130 36.33 -19.15 38.16
C SER A 130 37.62 -19.72 37.59
N VAL A 131 37.64 -20.13 36.31
CA VAL A 131 38.83 -20.64 35.64
C VAL A 131 39.59 -19.44 35.10
N VAL A 132 40.81 -19.19 35.59
CA VAL A 132 41.72 -18.24 34.94
C VAL A 132 42.04 -18.83 33.57
N ILE A 133 41.26 -18.47 32.55
CA ILE A 133 41.61 -18.67 31.16
C ILE A 133 42.81 -17.75 30.96
N THR A 134 44.02 -18.27 31.19
CA THR A 134 45.23 -17.59 30.76
C THR A 134 45.06 -17.40 29.26
N THR A 135 45.02 -16.14 28.86
CA THR A 135 44.56 -15.61 27.57
C THR A 135 45.38 -16.06 26.36
N GLN A 136 46.18 -17.12 26.49
CA GLN A 136 46.93 -17.78 25.42
C GLN A 136 46.27 -19.08 24.91
N ASN A 137 45.16 -19.55 25.51
CA ASN A 137 44.61 -20.90 25.22
C ASN A 137 43.51 -20.98 24.15
N LEU A 138 43.06 -19.87 23.56
CA LEU A 138 41.99 -19.81 22.54
C LEU A 138 42.37 -19.11 21.22
N ASP A 139 43.60 -18.62 21.05
CA ASP A 139 44.03 -17.91 19.83
C ASP A 139 44.70 -18.92 18.85
N ASN A 140 44.51 -18.91 17.52
CA ASN A 140 44.30 -17.76 16.62
C ASN A 140 43.55 -18.10 15.31
N THR A 141 42.22 -18.12 15.31
CA THR A 141 41.37 -17.71 14.14
C THR A 141 39.86 -17.84 14.39
N LYS A 142 39.40 -18.59 15.41
CA LYS A 142 37.97 -18.75 15.76
C LYS A 142 37.78 -18.97 17.26
N GLN A 143 37.77 -17.89 18.03
CA GLN A 143 37.49 -17.94 19.46
C GLN A 143 36.01 -18.26 19.69
N VAL A 144 35.71 -19.28 20.50
CA VAL A 144 34.36 -19.52 21.01
C VAL A 144 34.09 -18.46 22.09
N PRO A 145 33.15 -17.52 21.90
CA PRO A 145 32.88 -16.47 22.88
C PRO A 145 32.19 -17.03 24.14
N GLU A 146 32.29 -16.31 25.26
CA GLU A 146 31.37 -16.53 26.39
C GLU A 146 29.95 -16.11 25.95
N CYS A 147 28.94 -16.89 26.31
CA CYS A 147 27.55 -16.53 26.04
C CYS A 147 27.21 -15.31 26.90
N GLY A 148 27.07 -14.16 26.26
CA GLY A 148 26.66 -12.93 26.91
C GLY A 148 25.17 -12.64 26.74
N PRO A 149 24.60 -11.73 27.53
CA PRO A 149 23.41 -11.03 27.13
C PRO A 149 23.80 -10.10 25.97
N TYR A 150 23.27 -10.36 24.78
CA TYR A 150 23.54 -9.57 23.59
C TYR A 150 22.51 -8.46 23.46
N THR A 151 22.99 -7.26 23.12
CA THR A 151 22.10 -6.10 23.01
C THR A 151 21.28 -6.20 21.74
N VAL A 152 19.98 -5.91 21.87
CA VAL A 152 19.04 -5.77 20.77
C VAL A 152 18.69 -4.29 20.66
N THR A 153 18.96 -3.70 19.51
CA THR A 153 18.63 -2.31 19.21
C THR A 153 17.69 -2.24 18.03
N TYR A 154 16.87 -1.20 17.97
CA TYR A 154 16.01 -0.92 16.82
C TYR A 154 16.53 0.35 16.14
N ASP A 155 16.47 0.38 14.81
CA ASP A 155 16.83 1.54 13.97
C ASP A 155 15.66 1.88 13.03
N SER A 156 15.31 3.16 12.89
CA SER A 156 14.13 3.57 12.14
C SER A 156 14.28 3.42 10.62
N GLY A 157 15.46 3.05 10.10
CA GLY A 157 15.67 2.81 8.68
C GLY A 157 15.41 4.04 7.80
N GLY A 158 15.57 5.25 8.36
CA GLY A 158 15.25 6.51 7.68
C GLY A 158 13.91 7.14 8.10
N GLY A 159 13.08 6.42 8.86
CA GLY A 159 11.89 6.96 9.50
C GLY A 159 12.20 7.82 10.74
N THR A 160 11.14 8.35 11.36
CA THR A 160 11.22 9.15 12.59
C THR A 160 10.23 8.64 13.64
N GLY A 161 10.43 8.99 14.92
CA GLY A 161 9.54 8.63 16.01
C GLY A 161 10.24 7.93 17.17
N THR A 162 9.48 7.26 18.03
CA THR A 162 10.01 6.57 19.22
C THR A 162 10.24 5.10 18.91
N LEU A 163 11.50 4.67 18.96
CA LEU A 163 11.88 3.29 18.68
C LEU A 163 11.54 2.35 19.86
N PRO A 164 11.21 1.08 19.58
CA PRO A 164 11.07 0.07 20.62
C PRO A 164 12.37 -0.14 21.39
N THR A 165 12.24 -0.58 22.65
CA THR A 165 13.37 -1.02 23.47
C THR A 165 13.26 -2.51 23.76
N GLN A 166 14.38 -3.22 23.72
CA GLN A 166 14.45 -4.64 24.08
C GLN A 166 15.61 -4.84 25.05
N SER A 167 15.34 -5.48 26.18
CA SER A 167 16.40 -5.91 27.11
C SER A 167 17.33 -6.88 26.42
N SER A 168 18.62 -6.86 26.77
CA SER A 168 19.59 -7.81 26.23
C SER A 168 19.16 -9.25 26.46
N VAL A 169 19.40 -10.11 25.47
CA VAL A 169 18.91 -11.49 25.40
C VAL A 169 20.10 -12.46 25.31
N MET A 170 20.03 -13.61 25.98
CA MET A 170 21.10 -14.61 25.90
C MET A 170 21.11 -15.27 24.52
N ALA A 171 22.26 -15.80 24.08
CA ALA A 171 22.32 -16.60 22.86
C ALA A 171 21.33 -17.78 22.90
N ASP A 172 20.76 -18.09 21.74
CA ASP A 172 19.76 -19.15 21.51
C ASP A 172 18.41 -18.95 22.22
N GLU A 173 18.26 -17.95 23.10
CA GLU A 173 16.93 -17.54 23.60
C GLU A 173 16.14 -16.82 22.52
N THR A 174 14.81 -16.91 22.64
CA THR A 174 13.88 -16.28 21.71
C THR A 174 13.14 -15.12 22.35
N PHE A 175 13.01 -14.01 21.63
CA PHE A 175 12.09 -12.92 21.99
C PHE A 175 11.16 -12.62 20.80
N THR A 176 10.05 -11.93 21.05
CA THR A 176 9.15 -11.48 19.97
C THR A 176 9.59 -10.14 19.45
N VAL A 177 9.77 -10.03 18.13
CA VAL A 177 10.09 -8.76 17.47
C VAL A 177 8.97 -7.75 17.74
N ALA A 178 9.36 -6.54 18.12
CA ALA A 178 8.43 -5.52 18.58
C ALA A 178 7.40 -5.16 17.49
N PHE A 179 6.15 -4.99 17.92
CA PHE A 179 5.06 -4.54 17.08
C PHE A 179 4.91 -3.02 17.15
N ASP A 180 4.76 -2.39 15.98
CA ASP A 180 4.42 -0.98 15.85
C ASP A 180 2.88 -0.83 15.95
N VAL A 181 2.36 -0.45 17.12
CA VAL A 181 0.91 -0.26 17.33
C VAL A 181 0.59 1.24 17.26
N ASP A 182 0.08 1.73 16.13
CA ASP A 182 -0.75 2.93 16.14
C ASP A 182 -2.20 2.55 16.50
N THR A 183 -2.50 2.47 17.80
CA THR A 183 -3.90 2.44 18.26
C THR A 183 -4.08 3.29 19.52
N SER A 184 -4.02 4.62 19.40
CA SER A 184 -4.57 5.60 20.36
C SER A 184 -4.19 5.50 21.86
N SER A 185 -3.32 4.55 22.27
CA SER A 185 -2.93 4.31 23.66
C SER A 185 -1.57 3.61 23.82
N SER A 186 -0.72 3.54 22.79
CA SER A 186 0.57 2.81 22.84
C SER A 186 1.79 3.73 22.64
N LEU A 187 2.89 3.39 23.31
CA LEU A 187 4.06 4.23 23.61
C LEU A 187 5.14 4.34 22.49
N TYR A 188 4.94 3.71 21.33
CA TYR A 188 5.93 3.65 20.25
C TYR A 188 5.25 3.82 18.90
N SER A 189 5.79 4.71 18.06
CA SER A 189 5.38 4.89 16.67
C SER A 189 6.61 5.26 15.86
N VAL A 190 6.93 4.47 14.84
CA VAL A 190 7.87 4.88 13.79
C VAL A 190 7.04 5.25 12.57
N THR A 191 7.35 6.40 11.97
CA THR A 191 6.64 6.90 10.80
C THR A 191 7.62 7.42 9.76
N GLN A 192 7.30 7.18 8.49
CA GLN A 192 8.02 7.72 7.36
C GLN A 192 7.00 8.29 6.36
N PRO A 193 6.94 9.62 6.14
CA PRO A 193 5.92 10.21 5.27
C PRO A 193 5.94 9.66 3.85
N GLY A 194 4.79 9.16 3.38
CA GLY A 194 4.65 8.55 2.05
C GLY A 194 5.12 7.10 1.97
N TYR A 195 5.34 6.44 3.11
CA TYR A 195 5.73 5.04 3.19
C TYR A 195 4.96 4.30 4.29
N THR A 196 4.62 3.04 4.00
CA THR A 196 4.08 2.07 4.96
C THR A 196 5.20 1.20 5.52
N PHE A 197 5.27 1.07 6.86
CA PHE A 197 6.16 0.11 7.52
C PHE A 197 5.77 -1.33 7.16
N LEU A 198 6.74 -2.18 6.81
CA LEU A 198 6.49 -3.59 6.49
C LEU A 198 6.98 -4.55 7.59
N TYR A 199 8.27 -4.52 7.90
CA TYR A 199 8.94 -5.47 8.78
C TYR A 199 10.27 -4.93 9.29
N TRP A 200 10.87 -5.63 10.25
CA TRP A 200 12.22 -5.39 10.74
C TRP A 200 13.22 -6.30 10.02
N SER A 201 14.47 -5.84 9.84
CA SER A 201 15.57 -6.65 9.29
C SER A 201 16.80 -6.63 10.20
N ASP A 202 17.43 -7.77 10.41
CA ASP A 202 18.72 -7.88 11.10
C ASP A 202 19.94 -7.78 10.15
N GLY A 203 19.69 -7.44 8.89
CA GLY A 203 20.69 -7.39 7.82
C GLY A 203 20.89 -8.71 7.07
N LEU A 204 20.36 -9.83 7.57
CA LEU A 204 20.40 -11.13 6.89
C LEU A 204 18.99 -11.63 6.52
N ASN A 205 18.04 -11.45 7.42
CA ASN A 205 16.65 -11.89 7.30
C ASN A 205 15.69 -10.75 7.63
N THR A 206 14.40 -11.01 7.40
CA THR A 206 13.29 -10.09 7.65
C THR A 206 12.26 -10.73 8.56
N TYR A 207 11.68 -9.95 9.46
CA TYR A 207 10.79 -10.39 10.53
C TYR A 207 9.59 -9.48 10.64
N TYR A 208 8.39 -10.04 10.49
CA TYR A 208 7.17 -9.29 10.78
C TYR A 208 7.08 -8.97 12.27
N PRO A 209 6.37 -7.89 12.63
CA PRO A 209 5.92 -7.67 13.99
C PRO A 209 5.35 -8.93 14.66
N ASN A 210 5.76 -9.19 15.89
CA ASN A 210 5.46 -10.39 16.69
C ASN A 210 6.11 -11.70 16.24
N ASP A 211 6.91 -11.72 15.17
CA ASP A 211 7.67 -12.92 14.82
C ASP A 211 8.68 -13.27 15.94
N PRO A 212 8.93 -14.57 16.18
CA PRO A 212 9.98 -14.99 17.09
C PRO A 212 11.35 -14.71 16.46
N TYR A 213 12.22 -14.02 17.20
CA TYR A 213 13.63 -13.84 16.89
C TYR A 213 14.47 -14.68 17.83
N THR A 214 15.36 -15.53 17.28
CA THR A 214 16.33 -16.32 18.06
C THR A 214 17.66 -15.57 18.12
N MET A 215 18.13 -15.25 19.31
CA MET A 215 19.32 -14.42 19.48
C MET A 215 20.59 -15.15 19.06
N SER A 216 21.40 -14.49 18.22
CA SER A 216 22.73 -14.98 17.84
C SER A 216 23.77 -14.69 18.93
N VAL A 217 25.01 -15.12 18.71
CA VAL A 217 26.15 -14.85 19.62
C VAL A 217 26.79 -13.47 19.40
N TRP A 218 26.01 -12.51 18.91
CA TRP A 218 26.44 -11.13 18.62
C TRP A 218 25.29 -10.16 18.85
N ASN A 219 25.61 -8.91 19.15
CA ASN A 219 24.63 -7.82 19.23
C ASN A 219 23.94 -7.64 17.87
N VAL A 220 22.66 -7.26 17.90
CA VAL A 220 21.85 -7.05 16.69
C VAL A 220 21.20 -5.67 16.68
N THR A 221 21.11 -5.10 15.47
CA THR A 221 20.27 -3.94 15.18
C THR A 221 19.18 -4.36 14.20
N LEU A 222 17.93 -4.30 14.65
CA LEU A 222 16.75 -4.53 13.83
C LEU A 222 16.35 -3.21 13.16
N THR A 223 16.53 -3.12 11.85
CA THR A 223 16.29 -1.92 11.05
C THR A 223 14.92 -1.99 10.39
N ALA A 224 14.12 -0.93 10.49
CA ALA A 224 12.80 -0.87 9.85
C ALA A 224 12.91 -0.86 8.32
N ILE A 225 12.02 -1.61 7.67
CA ILE A 225 11.91 -1.66 6.21
C ILE A 225 10.55 -1.11 5.79
N TRP A 226 10.57 -0.27 4.76
CA TRP A 226 9.47 0.56 4.33
C TRP A 226 9.07 0.27 2.88
N SER A 227 7.78 0.36 2.57
CA SER A 227 7.23 0.37 1.22
C SER A 227 6.70 1.75 0.88
N GLU A 228 6.96 2.25 -0.32
CA GLU A 228 6.30 3.48 -0.79
C GLU A 228 4.78 3.28 -0.78
N ASP A 229 4.08 4.27 -0.21
CA ASP A 229 2.63 4.33 -0.34
C ASP A 229 2.29 4.60 -1.80
N PRO A 230 1.19 4.02 -2.33
CA PRO A 230 0.70 4.42 -3.64
C PRO A 230 0.46 5.94 -3.64
N PRO A 231 0.78 6.66 -4.74
CA PRO A 231 0.73 8.11 -4.74
C PRO A 231 -0.68 8.57 -4.38
N MET A 232 -0.82 9.19 -3.20
CA MET A 232 -2.02 9.92 -2.78
C MET A 232 -2.10 11.25 -3.54
N GLY A 233 -2.13 11.18 -4.87
CA GLY A 233 -2.70 12.25 -5.69
C GLY A 233 -4.24 12.13 -5.64
N PRO A 234 -4.99 13.21 -5.93
CA PRO A 234 -6.41 13.06 -6.15
C PRO A 234 -6.66 12.02 -7.24
N SER A 235 -7.49 11.03 -6.94
CA SER A 235 -7.97 10.09 -7.96
C SER A 235 -8.76 10.88 -8.98
N PHE A 236 -8.30 10.93 -10.22
CA PHE A 236 -9.11 11.43 -11.33
C PHE A 236 -9.92 10.29 -11.93
N TYR A 237 -11.16 10.58 -12.27
CA TYR A 237 -12.06 9.65 -12.94
C TYR A 237 -12.58 10.28 -14.23
N ASP A 238 -12.86 9.43 -15.21
CA ASP A 238 -13.43 9.88 -16.47
C ASP A 238 -14.95 9.99 -16.35
N VAL A 239 -15.46 11.16 -16.71
CA VAL A 239 -16.89 11.43 -16.85
C VAL A 239 -17.23 11.50 -18.34
N TYR A 240 -18.10 10.60 -18.76
CA TYR A 240 -18.56 10.43 -20.12
C TYR A 240 -19.89 11.18 -20.28
N PHE A 241 -19.93 12.16 -21.18
CA PHE A 241 -21.11 12.96 -21.48
C PHE A 241 -21.65 12.57 -22.86
N GLU A 242 -22.80 11.89 -22.88
CA GLU A 242 -23.46 11.42 -24.09
C GLU A 242 -24.65 12.32 -24.47
N ALA A 243 -24.63 12.85 -25.68
CA ALA A 243 -25.59 13.84 -26.14
C ALA A 243 -26.97 13.25 -26.52
N ASN A 244 -27.14 11.92 -26.53
CA ASN A 244 -28.40 11.21 -26.79
C ASN A 244 -29.19 11.78 -27.99
N ASP A 245 -28.74 11.44 -29.21
CA ASP A 245 -29.22 11.98 -30.50
C ASP A 245 -28.99 13.49 -30.72
N GLY A 246 -28.29 14.16 -29.80
CA GLY A 246 -27.78 15.52 -29.98
C GLY A 246 -26.32 15.54 -30.45
N ASN A 247 -25.79 16.76 -30.63
CA ASN A 247 -24.39 16.98 -30.99
C ASN A 247 -23.77 18.14 -30.20
N PHE A 248 -22.51 17.99 -29.82
CA PHE A 248 -21.73 19.05 -29.16
C PHE A 248 -21.32 20.14 -30.16
N PRO A 249 -21.47 21.44 -29.83
CA PRO A 249 -21.24 22.52 -30.79
C PRO A 249 -19.79 22.71 -31.24
N SER A 250 -18.80 22.21 -30.49
CA SER A 250 -17.39 22.44 -30.77
C SER A 250 -16.85 21.61 -31.92
N ASP A 251 -17.36 20.40 -32.10
CA ASP A 251 -16.87 19.42 -33.09
C ASP A 251 -17.95 18.50 -33.65
N ASN A 252 -19.21 18.75 -33.32
CA ASN A 252 -20.36 17.95 -33.73
C ASN A 252 -20.31 16.48 -33.26
N SER A 253 -19.50 16.16 -32.24
CA SER A 253 -19.47 14.82 -31.64
C SER A 253 -20.77 14.52 -30.89
N THR A 254 -21.07 13.24 -30.68
CA THR A 254 -22.17 12.79 -29.80
C THR A 254 -21.70 12.57 -28.36
N GLU A 255 -20.40 12.41 -28.13
CA GLU A 255 -19.81 12.11 -26.83
C GLU A 255 -18.67 13.09 -26.50
N LYS A 256 -18.46 13.34 -25.19
CA LYS A 256 -17.28 13.99 -24.63
C LYS A 256 -16.82 13.28 -23.37
N ILE A 257 -15.50 13.26 -23.14
CA ILE A 257 -14.89 12.74 -21.92
C ILE A 257 -14.17 13.87 -21.21
N VAL A 258 -14.37 13.99 -19.89
CA VAL A 258 -13.68 14.96 -19.04
C VAL A 258 -13.14 14.23 -17.82
N SER A 259 -11.86 14.42 -17.50
CA SER A 259 -11.25 13.87 -16.28
C SER A 259 -11.49 14.82 -15.11
N VAL A 260 -12.12 14.31 -14.04
CA VAL A 260 -12.56 15.08 -12.88
C VAL A 260 -11.99 14.47 -11.60
N GLU A 261 -11.56 15.31 -10.67
CA GLU A 261 -11.06 14.90 -9.35
C GLU A 261 -12.18 14.26 -8.50
N GLY A 262 -11.87 13.13 -7.85
CA GLY A 262 -12.79 12.43 -6.97
C GLY A 262 -13.30 13.30 -5.83
N GLY A 263 -14.59 13.22 -5.54
CA GLY A 263 -15.31 14.04 -4.57
C GLY A 263 -15.85 15.36 -5.13
N MET A 264 -15.44 15.78 -6.32
CA MET A 264 -15.96 16.98 -6.98
C MET A 264 -17.27 16.69 -7.73
N ASP A 265 -18.06 17.73 -7.96
CA ASP A 265 -19.25 17.68 -8.82
C ASP A 265 -18.85 17.70 -10.30
N ALA A 266 -19.24 16.66 -11.04
CA ALA A 266 -18.96 16.48 -12.46
C ALA A 266 -19.53 17.61 -13.33
N LEU A 267 -20.64 18.25 -12.93
CA LEU A 267 -21.26 19.31 -13.73
C LEU A 267 -20.44 20.59 -13.77
N SER A 268 -19.57 20.81 -12.77
CA SER A 268 -18.66 21.96 -12.73
C SER A 268 -17.61 21.92 -13.86
N SER A 269 -17.36 20.74 -14.42
CA SER A 269 -16.43 20.53 -15.54
C SER A 269 -17.15 20.11 -16.83
N ALA A 270 -18.48 20.26 -16.90
CA ALA A 270 -19.25 19.79 -18.05
C ALA A 270 -18.85 20.52 -19.35
N PRO A 271 -18.84 19.82 -20.50
CA PRO A 271 -18.62 20.43 -21.80
C PRO A 271 -19.75 21.44 -22.14
N THR A 272 -19.51 22.27 -23.16
CA THR A 272 -20.57 23.15 -23.68
C THR A 272 -21.81 22.33 -24.04
N GLN A 273 -22.98 22.80 -23.60
CA GLN A 273 -24.27 22.13 -23.79
C GLN A 273 -24.47 21.63 -25.23
N PRO A 274 -24.85 20.34 -25.43
CA PRO A 274 -25.16 19.81 -26.75
C PRO A 274 -26.45 20.41 -27.32
N THR A 275 -26.68 20.21 -28.62
CA THR A 275 -27.91 20.66 -29.30
C THR A 275 -28.58 19.50 -30.03
N ARG A 276 -29.92 19.50 -30.07
CA ARG A 276 -30.73 18.50 -30.80
C ARG A 276 -31.89 19.19 -31.50
N SER A 277 -32.04 18.96 -32.80
CA SER A 277 -33.06 19.63 -33.61
C SER A 277 -34.49 19.29 -33.13
N GLY A 278 -35.27 20.31 -32.77
CA GLY A 278 -36.67 20.17 -32.34
C GLY A 278 -36.86 19.80 -30.87
N TYR A 279 -35.80 19.90 -30.06
CA TYR A 279 -35.81 19.63 -28.63
C TYR A 279 -35.05 20.71 -27.85
N ASP A 280 -35.52 21.02 -26.64
CA ASP A 280 -34.77 21.79 -25.65
C ASP A 280 -34.01 20.84 -24.72
N PHE A 281 -32.75 21.15 -24.40
CA PHE A 281 -31.96 20.36 -23.45
C PHE A 281 -32.49 20.57 -22.04
N ALA A 282 -32.93 19.48 -21.41
CA ALA A 282 -33.53 19.47 -20.08
C ALA A 282 -32.48 19.38 -18.96
N GLY A 283 -31.32 18.76 -19.24
CA GLY A 283 -30.27 18.53 -18.25
C GLY A 283 -29.48 17.26 -18.52
N TRP A 284 -28.50 16.99 -17.66
CA TRP A 284 -27.77 15.72 -17.63
C TRP A 284 -28.49 14.75 -16.69
N SER A 285 -28.38 13.46 -16.98
CA SER A 285 -28.98 12.37 -16.22
C SER A 285 -28.00 11.21 -16.11
N SER A 286 -27.88 10.59 -14.95
CA SER A 286 -27.10 9.34 -14.79
C SER A 286 -27.92 8.08 -15.09
N ASP A 287 -29.25 8.21 -15.29
CA ASP A 287 -30.19 7.10 -15.42
C ASP A 287 -31.11 7.21 -16.66
N GLU A 288 -30.84 8.18 -17.54
CA GLU A 288 -31.62 8.51 -18.73
C GLU A 288 -33.10 8.89 -18.47
N SER A 289 -33.47 9.19 -17.22
CA SER A 289 -34.87 9.43 -16.85
C SER A 289 -35.06 10.69 -16.00
N THR A 290 -34.13 10.97 -15.09
CA THR A 290 -34.20 12.09 -14.14
C THR A 290 -33.01 13.02 -14.30
N VAL A 291 -33.28 14.33 -14.33
CA VAL A 291 -32.23 15.36 -14.28
C VAL A 291 -31.92 15.67 -12.84
N ASP A 292 -30.64 15.66 -12.48
CA ASP A 292 -30.15 16.14 -11.20
C ASP A 292 -29.34 17.45 -11.37
N THR A 293 -29.11 18.12 -10.26
CA THR A 293 -28.38 19.39 -10.18
C THR A 293 -26.91 19.23 -9.81
N ALA A 294 -26.48 18.04 -9.38
CA ALA A 294 -25.07 17.71 -9.10
C ALA A 294 -24.81 16.19 -9.23
N TYR A 295 -23.57 15.83 -9.58
CA TYR A 295 -23.10 14.44 -9.63
C TYR A 295 -21.70 14.33 -9.02
N TYR A 296 -21.61 13.82 -7.79
CA TYR A 296 -20.32 13.68 -7.10
C TYR A 296 -19.54 12.45 -7.57
N VAL A 297 -18.30 12.69 -8.00
CA VAL A 297 -17.45 11.68 -8.60
C VAL A 297 -16.85 10.76 -7.53
N SER A 298 -17.19 9.47 -7.56
CA SER A 298 -16.56 8.43 -6.73
C SER A 298 -15.95 7.29 -7.57
N GLY A 299 -16.00 7.44 -8.89
CA GLY A 299 -15.65 6.46 -9.91
C GLY A 299 -15.92 7.03 -11.30
N ASN A 300 -15.65 6.26 -12.35
CA ASN A 300 -16.06 6.64 -13.71
C ASN A 300 -17.58 6.77 -13.80
N LEU A 301 -18.06 7.83 -14.44
CA LEU A 301 -19.48 8.20 -14.47
C LEU A 301 -19.96 8.41 -15.91
N TYR A 302 -21.16 7.96 -16.22
CA TYR A 302 -21.82 8.19 -17.49
C TYR A 302 -23.03 9.10 -17.28
N LEU A 303 -23.07 10.20 -18.03
CA LEU A 303 -24.13 11.21 -18.00
C LEU A 303 -24.71 11.37 -19.39
N TYR A 304 -26.03 11.33 -19.45
CA TYR A 304 -26.82 11.32 -20.67
C TYR A 304 -27.66 12.59 -20.76
N ALA A 305 -27.65 13.22 -21.93
CA ALA A 305 -28.46 14.40 -22.20
C ALA A 305 -29.95 14.03 -22.26
N LEU A 306 -30.77 14.71 -21.47
CA LEU A 306 -32.22 14.63 -21.56
C LEU A 306 -32.79 15.79 -22.37
N TRP A 307 -33.87 15.49 -23.07
CA TRP A 307 -34.43 16.37 -24.09
C TRP A 307 -35.94 16.52 -23.90
N THR A 308 -36.41 17.76 -23.89
CA THR A 308 -37.85 18.08 -23.93
C THR A 308 -38.23 18.41 -25.36
N ARG A 309 -39.17 17.65 -25.95
CA ARG A 309 -39.64 17.92 -27.31
C ARG A 309 -40.27 19.30 -27.37
N ILE A 310 -39.80 20.13 -28.29
CA ILE A 310 -40.46 21.40 -28.60
C ILE A 310 -41.77 21.05 -29.30
N ALA A 311 -42.90 21.34 -28.67
CA ALA A 311 -44.22 21.08 -29.25
C ALA A 311 -44.31 21.77 -30.63
N GLY A 312 -44.55 20.99 -31.69
CA GLY A 312 -44.37 21.37 -33.09
C GLY A 312 -45.35 22.41 -33.63
N GLY A 313 -45.40 23.60 -33.04
CA GLY A 313 -46.09 24.76 -33.59
C GLY A 313 -45.27 25.42 -34.70
N GLN A 314 -45.85 25.60 -35.88
CA GLN A 314 -45.33 26.57 -36.83
C GLN A 314 -45.51 27.97 -36.22
N VAL A 315 -44.42 28.57 -35.75
CA VAL A 315 -44.45 29.95 -35.27
C VAL A 315 -44.71 30.89 -36.45
N THR A 316 -45.95 31.38 -36.56
CA THR A 316 -46.37 32.33 -37.59
C THR A 316 -46.32 33.77 -37.09
N VAL A 317 -46.01 34.72 -37.99
CA VAL A 317 -46.30 36.14 -37.74
C VAL A 317 -47.83 36.30 -37.72
N SER A 318 -48.39 36.60 -36.56
CA SER A 318 -49.84 36.65 -36.32
C SER A 318 -50.48 37.95 -36.79
N SER A 319 -49.77 39.08 -36.73
CA SER A 319 -50.26 40.36 -37.26
C SER A 319 -49.13 41.32 -37.61
N ILE A 320 -49.46 42.29 -38.48
CA ILE A 320 -48.64 43.47 -38.74
C ILE A 320 -49.54 44.68 -38.53
N SER A 321 -49.15 45.60 -37.64
CA SER A 321 -49.88 46.83 -37.36
C SER A 321 -48.99 48.06 -37.52
N PHE A 322 -49.64 49.22 -37.68
CA PHE A 322 -48.99 50.52 -37.85
C PHE A 322 -49.47 51.45 -36.75
N ALA A 323 -48.56 52.19 -36.11
CA ALA A 323 -48.95 53.19 -35.11
C ALA A 323 -49.81 54.32 -35.71
N THR A 324 -49.66 54.58 -37.01
CA THR A 324 -50.41 55.58 -37.77
C THR A 324 -50.89 54.99 -39.09
N SER A 325 -52.18 55.13 -39.39
CA SER A 325 -52.78 54.73 -40.67
C SER A 325 -53.80 55.80 -41.10
N PRO A 326 -53.58 56.53 -42.21
CA PRO A 326 -52.49 56.36 -43.18
C PRO A 326 -51.10 56.73 -42.63
N ALA A 327 -50.06 56.11 -43.16
CA ALA A 327 -48.67 56.43 -42.83
C ALA A 327 -48.25 57.76 -43.47
N ILE A 328 -47.35 58.50 -42.83
CA ILE A 328 -46.94 59.83 -43.30
C ILE A 328 -45.63 59.74 -44.11
N TYR A 329 -45.67 60.29 -45.33
CA TYR A 329 -44.54 60.36 -46.25
C TYR A 329 -43.32 61.05 -45.61
N GLN A 330 -42.12 60.46 -45.80
CA GLN A 330 -40.82 60.94 -45.28
C GLN A 330 -40.71 61.09 -43.74
N GLN A 331 -41.73 60.69 -42.99
CA GLN A 331 -41.70 60.68 -41.52
C GLN A 331 -41.49 59.27 -40.98
N SER A 332 -41.03 59.20 -39.71
CA SER A 332 -40.87 57.92 -39.02
C SER A 332 -42.25 57.36 -38.69
N ASN A 333 -42.55 56.18 -39.21
CA ASN A 333 -43.76 55.41 -38.89
C ASN A 333 -43.34 54.12 -38.20
N LEU A 334 -44.00 53.76 -37.09
CA LEU A 334 -43.70 52.53 -36.35
C LEU A 334 -44.51 51.37 -36.92
N ILE A 335 -43.80 50.33 -37.37
CA ILE A 335 -44.36 49.04 -37.78
C ILE A 335 -44.17 48.06 -36.64
N THR A 336 -45.23 47.34 -36.29
CA THR A 336 -45.21 46.31 -35.25
C THR A 336 -45.59 44.97 -35.85
N ALA A 337 -44.75 43.95 -35.68
CA ALA A 337 -45.11 42.57 -35.97
C ALA A 337 -45.35 41.82 -34.66
N THR A 338 -46.47 41.11 -34.57
CA THR A 338 -46.78 40.20 -33.46
C THR A 338 -46.56 38.76 -33.90
N VAL A 339 -45.97 37.94 -33.05
CA VAL A 339 -45.71 36.52 -33.30
C VAL A 339 -46.75 35.68 -32.53
N GLY A 340 -47.22 34.58 -33.15
CA GLY A 340 -48.37 33.81 -32.68
C GLY A 340 -48.21 33.13 -31.32
N GLU A 341 -47.00 32.70 -30.98
CA GLU A 341 -46.75 31.85 -29.79
C GLU A 341 -45.89 32.57 -28.73
N SER A 342 -46.09 32.21 -27.46
CA SER A 342 -45.29 32.69 -26.33
C SER A 342 -43.99 31.89 -26.22
N ALA A 343 -42.91 32.55 -25.78
CA ALA A 343 -41.55 32.01 -25.59
C ALA A 343 -40.67 31.83 -26.84
N VAL A 344 -40.97 32.52 -27.93
CA VAL A 344 -40.20 32.42 -29.17
C VAL A 344 -38.94 33.31 -29.16
N VAL A 345 -37.75 32.70 -29.27
CA VAL A 345 -36.48 33.42 -29.48
C VAL A 345 -36.15 33.49 -30.98
N GLY A 346 -36.11 34.70 -31.53
CA GLY A 346 -35.78 34.91 -32.95
C GLY A 346 -35.83 36.38 -33.36
N TRP A 347 -35.79 36.60 -34.68
CA TRP A 347 -35.72 37.94 -35.28
C TRP A 347 -36.79 38.09 -36.35
N VAL A 348 -37.33 39.30 -36.48
CA VAL A 348 -38.20 39.69 -37.60
C VAL A 348 -37.44 40.62 -38.54
N GLY A 349 -37.45 40.26 -39.83
CA GLY A 349 -37.04 41.13 -40.93
C GLY A 349 -38.25 41.79 -41.58
N PHE A 350 -38.23 43.11 -41.74
CA PHE A 350 -39.28 43.87 -42.41
C PHE A 350 -38.88 44.28 -43.83
N PHE A 351 -39.84 44.17 -44.76
CA PHE A 351 -39.63 44.42 -46.19
C PHE A 351 -40.73 45.31 -46.75
N GLN A 352 -40.36 46.29 -47.58
CA GLN A 352 -41.28 47.11 -48.37
C GLN A 352 -41.23 46.67 -49.83
N ASN A 353 -42.36 46.26 -50.40
CA ASN A 353 -42.47 45.79 -51.79
C ASN A 353 -41.39 44.76 -52.15
N GLY A 354 -41.08 43.86 -51.22
CA GLY A 354 -40.06 42.81 -51.37
C GLY A 354 -38.61 43.24 -51.11
N ARG A 355 -38.32 44.52 -50.88
CA ARG A 355 -36.97 45.02 -50.53
C ARG A 355 -36.83 45.21 -49.02
N SER A 356 -35.67 44.88 -48.46
CA SER A 356 -35.41 45.06 -47.03
C SER A 356 -35.53 46.52 -46.61
N ILE A 357 -36.17 46.77 -45.47
CA ILE A 357 -36.19 48.10 -44.86
C ILE A 357 -34.87 48.28 -44.10
N PRO A 358 -34.06 49.31 -44.41
CA PRO A 358 -32.80 49.56 -43.72
C PRO A 358 -32.99 49.61 -42.19
N LYS A 359 -32.08 48.98 -41.44
CA LYS A 359 -32.11 48.84 -39.97
C LYS A 359 -33.24 47.97 -39.41
N CYS A 360 -34.04 47.32 -40.26
CA CYS A 360 -35.16 46.47 -39.84
C CYS A 360 -35.05 45.02 -40.35
N THR A 361 -33.84 44.58 -40.68
CA THR A 361 -33.57 43.23 -41.21
C THR A 361 -33.45 42.16 -40.12
N LYS A 362 -33.12 42.55 -38.89
CA LYS A 362 -32.90 41.63 -37.75
C LYS A 362 -33.38 42.25 -36.45
N VAL A 363 -34.68 42.48 -36.32
CA VAL A 363 -35.29 43.05 -35.11
C VAL A 363 -35.60 41.93 -34.13
N SER A 364 -35.06 41.99 -32.91
CA SER A 364 -35.35 40.99 -31.87
C SER A 364 -36.84 40.95 -31.53
N VAL A 365 -37.39 39.75 -31.40
CA VAL A 365 -38.72 39.58 -30.80
C VAL A 365 -38.59 39.73 -29.29
N ASN A 366 -39.36 40.63 -28.68
CA ASN A 366 -39.51 40.67 -27.23
C ASN A 366 -40.32 39.44 -26.80
N THR A 367 -39.72 38.56 -26.00
CA THR A 367 -40.31 37.26 -25.61
C THR A 367 -41.52 37.40 -24.69
N SER A 368 -41.60 38.48 -23.89
CA SER A 368 -42.74 38.75 -22.99
C SER A 368 -43.94 39.32 -23.73
N THR A 369 -43.71 40.21 -24.70
CA THR A 369 -44.79 40.90 -25.43
C THR A 369 -45.10 40.31 -26.80
N ARG A 370 -44.24 39.42 -27.30
CA ARG A 370 -44.29 38.77 -28.63
C ARG A 370 -44.18 39.74 -29.80
N ILE A 371 -43.55 40.89 -29.55
CA ILE A 371 -43.54 42.02 -30.48
C ILE A 371 -42.12 42.29 -30.99
N ALA A 372 -42.00 42.53 -32.28
CA ALA A 372 -40.84 43.16 -32.91
C ALA A 372 -41.29 44.48 -33.57
N THR A 373 -40.57 45.58 -33.29
CA THR A 373 -40.91 46.92 -33.80
C THR A 373 -39.80 47.50 -34.68
N CYS A 374 -40.21 48.15 -35.77
CA CYS A 374 -39.32 48.81 -36.71
C CYS A 374 -39.81 50.23 -37.00
N SER A 375 -38.90 51.20 -36.95
CA SER A 375 -39.16 52.55 -37.45
C SER A 375 -38.81 52.64 -38.94
N TRP A 376 -39.80 52.97 -39.76
CA TRP A 376 -39.70 52.99 -41.21
C TRP A 376 -40.12 54.36 -41.78
N LYS A 377 -39.36 54.87 -42.76
CA LYS A 377 -39.66 56.10 -43.50
C LYS A 377 -40.08 55.79 -44.93
N PRO A 378 -41.35 55.99 -45.32
CA PRO A 378 -41.82 55.70 -46.67
C PRO A 378 -41.19 56.62 -47.71
N ALA A 379 -40.62 56.04 -48.76
CA ALA A 379 -40.00 56.78 -49.87
C ALA A 379 -40.97 57.17 -51.00
N ASN A 380 -42.21 56.65 -51.00
CA ASN A 380 -43.21 56.92 -52.03
C ASN A 380 -44.59 57.14 -51.40
N ILE A 381 -45.40 57.99 -52.04
CA ILE A 381 -46.82 58.19 -51.71
C ILE A 381 -47.64 57.13 -52.44
N GLY A 382 -48.74 56.67 -51.83
CA GLY A 382 -49.62 55.64 -52.39
C GLY A 382 -49.69 54.40 -51.50
N THR A 383 -50.22 53.31 -52.03
CA THR A 383 -50.32 52.04 -51.29
C THR A 383 -49.00 51.29 -51.36
N VAL A 384 -48.45 50.92 -50.22
CA VAL A 384 -47.24 50.09 -50.15
C VAL A 384 -47.53 48.76 -49.47
N SER A 385 -46.84 47.71 -49.91
CA SER A 385 -46.89 46.39 -49.30
C SER A 385 -45.76 46.24 -48.28
N ILE A 386 -46.09 45.84 -47.06
CA ILE A 386 -45.16 45.58 -45.96
C ILE A 386 -45.22 44.10 -45.60
N ALA A 387 -44.08 43.44 -45.63
CA ALA A 387 -43.93 42.06 -45.17
C ALA A 387 -43.07 41.97 -43.92
N ALA A 388 -43.42 41.07 -43.01
CA ALA A 388 -42.63 40.68 -41.86
C ALA A 388 -42.28 39.20 -41.99
N VAL A 389 -40.99 38.88 -41.93
CA VAL A 389 -40.46 37.51 -42.01
C VAL A 389 -39.83 37.17 -40.67
N PHE A 390 -40.40 36.19 -39.98
CA PHE A 390 -39.83 35.67 -38.74
C PHE A 390 -38.78 34.61 -39.06
N THR A 391 -37.59 34.76 -38.46
CA THR A 391 -36.50 33.79 -38.51
C THR A 391 -36.16 33.36 -37.09
N PRO A 392 -36.32 32.07 -36.75
CA PRO A 392 -35.97 31.58 -35.42
C PRO A 392 -34.47 31.72 -35.16
N LYS A 393 -34.07 31.91 -33.90
CA LYS A 393 -32.67 31.72 -33.49
C LYS A 393 -32.36 30.23 -33.68
N SER A 394 -31.20 29.92 -34.27
CA SER A 394 -30.80 28.56 -34.64
C SER A 394 -31.01 27.57 -33.49
N GLY A 395 -31.64 26.42 -33.79
CA GLY A 395 -31.87 25.32 -32.84
C GLY A 395 -33.32 25.16 -32.38
N SER A 396 -34.16 26.20 -32.44
CA SER A 396 -35.47 26.16 -31.73
C SER A 396 -36.72 25.89 -32.59
N TYR A 397 -36.71 26.11 -33.93
CA TYR A 397 -37.92 25.93 -34.76
C TYR A 397 -37.60 25.56 -36.22
N THR A 398 -38.53 24.87 -36.89
CA THR A 398 -38.32 24.20 -38.19
C THR A 398 -38.61 25.04 -39.44
N SER A 399 -39.13 26.28 -39.33
CA SER A 399 -39.34 27.12 -40.52
C SER A 399 -39.48 28.61 -40.23
N SER A 400 -38.98 29.43 -41.17
CA SER A 400 -39.28 30.87 -41.23
C SER A 400 -40.71 31.10 -41.70
N SER A 401 -41.45 32.03 -41.09
CA SER A 401 -42.80 32.39 -41.50
C SER A 401 -42.87 33.81 -42.05
N LYS A 402 -43.78 34.08 -43.00
CA LYS A 402 -43.95 35.39 -43.64
C LYS A 402 -45.41 35.82 -43.58
N LYS A 403 -45.65 37.06 -43.14
CA LYS A 403 -46.95 37.73 -43.29
C LYS A 403 -46.76 39.03 -44.06
N THR A 404 -47.78 39.41 -44.83
CA THR A 404 -47.78 40.63 -45.65
C THR A 404 -49.07 41.41 -45.42
N THR A 405 -48.97 42.73 -45.34
CA THR A 405 -50.10 43.66 -45.26
C THR A 405 -49.85 44.87 -46.17
N SER A 406 -50.84 45.74 -46.35
CA SER A 406 -50.71 46.96 -47.14
C SER A 406 -51.09 48.18 -46.30
N VAL A 407 -50.41 49.31 -46.52
CA VAL A 407 -50.72 50.58 -45.87
C VAL A 407 -50.73 51.71 -46.88
N ARG A 408 -51.66 52.66 -46.73
CA ARG A 408 -51.71 53.87 -47.55
C ARG A 408 -50.76 54.92 -46.96
N VAL A 409 -49.92 55.51 -47.81
CA VAL A 409 -48.99 56.58 -47.46
C VAL A 409 -49.50 57.90 -48.04
N VAL A 410 -49.58 58.93 -47.20
CA VAL A 410 -50.07 60.28 -47.58
C VAL A 410 -49.08 61.37 -47.18
N ARG A 411 -49.17 62.56 -47.79
CA ARG A 411 -48.46 63.74 -47.29
C ARG A 411 -49.10 64.20 -45.99
N ARG A 412 -48.30 64.81 -45.10
CA ARG A 412 -48.84 65.53 -43.96
C ARG A 412 -49.73 66.65 -44.51
N SER A 413 -51.00 66.64 -44.13
CA SER A 413 -51.94 67.73 -44.38
C SER A 413 -51.49 69.01 -43.70
#